data_AF-A0A9E1LR54-F1
#
_entry.id   AF-A0A9E1LR54-F1
#
_cell.length_a   1.000
_cell.length_b   1.000
_cell.length_c   1.000
_cell.angle_alpha   90.00
_cell.angle_beta   90.00
_cell.angle_gamma   90.00
#
_symmetry.space_group_name_H-M   'P 1'
#
loop_
_entity.id
_entity.type
_entity.pdbx_description
1 polymer ?
#
loop_
_entity_poly.entity_id
_entity_poly.type
_entity_poly.pdbx_seq_one_letter_code
_entity_poly.pdbx_strand_id
1 'polypeptide(L)'
;MNTSHKAILLPLLGLAMAWVLFMFASWSNLFIQPEYDSKGMWLNDGPTIRPSTYLYLLGIALYSLASLMSLRMSAREFVGNESDVGILRAAYRFGNLAVIIGLAGGAIFAIVNFLTAFNQNQSEESLTYRLIGVYLPIVLATALVVVVLLFAFVVRKDQPNSATAPSAGMTARQKALGLGYAIPIIAAAIAIIFGLIVYDVTGTSLEAWVWVVIQVIIAAGIILGTRYARQAKAEKPAAPRPRTAWSSGAWNLNFVLSIVFGGVVSVMAFAFGSGSFDKLRDYNFDYEGWEVKPFTLNWFLGDFSPALVLIALVTIGLYATITERHKKEAAAA
;
A
#
# COMPACT_ATOMS: atom_id res chain seq x y z
N MET A 1 8.56 -27.18 0.57
CA MET A 1 8.46 -26.00 1.46
C MET A 1 7.13 -26.03 2.18
N ASN A 2 7.14 -26.02 3.52
CA ASN A 2 5.94 -26.03 4.37
C ASN A 2 5.08 -24.77 4.08
N THR A 3 3.76 -24.89 4.22
CA THR A 3 2.78 -23.83 3.89
C THR A 3 3.04 -22.56 4.73
N SER A 4 3.41 -22.69 6.00
CA SER A 4 3.83 -21.55 6.86
C SER A 4 4.97 -20.72 6.25
N HIS A 5 5.98 -21.37 5.66
CA HIS A 5 7.09 -20.67 5.01
C HIS A 5 6.66 -19.95 3.74
N LYS A 6 5.80 -20.59 2.93
CA LYS A 6 5.20 -19.95 1.75
C LYS A 6 4.38 -18.72 2.13
N ALA A 7 3.65 -18.77 3.25
CA ALA A 7 2.87 -17.65 3.73
C ALA A 7 3.76 -16.47 4.17
N ILE A 8 4.92 -16.73 4.77
CA ILE A 8 5.89 -15.66 5.12
C ILE A 8 6.56 -15.09 3.87
N LEU A 9 6.85 -15.94 2.88
CA LEU A 9 7.59 -15.55 1.69
C LEU A 9 6.74 -14.71 0.71
N LEU A 10 5.43 -14.93 0.66
CA LEU A 10 4.54 -14.26 -0.29
C LEU A 10 4.55 -12.73 -0.19
N PRO A 11 4.38 -12.09 1.00
CA PRO A 11 4.43 -10.64 1.11
C PRO A 11 5.82 -10.08 0.80
N LEU A 12 6.89 -10.84 1.05
CA LEU A 12 8.25 -10.45 0.75
C LEU A 12 8.54 -10.46 -0.76
N LEU A 13 8.04 -11.48 -1.48
CA LEU A 13 8.04 -11.46 -2.95
C LEU A 13 7.19 -10.32 -3.49
N GLY A 14 6.01 -10.08 -2.89
CA GLY A 14 5.17 -8.93 -3.21
C GLY A 14 5.93 -7.61 -3.08
N LEU A 15 6.72 -7.46 -2.02
CA LEU A 15 7.54 -6.27 -1.76
C LEU A 15 8.62 -6.10 -2.82
N ALA A 16 9.33 -7.18 -3.18
CA ALA A 16 10.34 -7.15 -4.23
C ALA A 16 9.73 -6.83 -5.61
N MET A 17 8.59 -7.42 -5.95
CA MET A 17 7.86 -7.11 -7.20
C MET A 17 7.40 -5.64 -7.24
N ALA A 18 6.88 -5.13 -6.13
CA ALA A 18 6.51 -3.72 -6.03
C ALA A 18 7.73 -2.82 -6.21
N TRP A 19 8.87 -3.15 -5.59
CA TRP A 19 10.10 -2.41 -5.75
C TRP A 19 10.55 -2.35 -7.22
N VAL A 20 10.56 -3.50 -7.92
CA VAL A 20 10.90 -3.56 -9.34
C VAL A 20 9.98 -2.68 -10.18
N LEU A 21 8.66 -2.74 -9.95
CA LEU A 21 7.70 -1.89 -10.68
C LEU A 21 7.88 -0.40 -10.38
N PHE A 22 8.25 -0.05 -9.15
CA PHE A 22 8.59 1.33 -8.80
C PHE A 22 9.88 1.79 -9.49
N MET A 23 10.87 0.92 -9.68
CA MET A 23 12.06 1.25 -10.47
C MET A 23 11.72 1.50 -11.93
N PHE A 24 10.86 0.66 -12.53
CA PHE A 24 10.37 0.90 -13.88
C PHE A 24 9.53 2.18 -13.98
N ALA A 25 8.77 2.52 -12.94
CA ALA A 25 8.03 3.77 -12.87
C ALA A 25 8.98 4.98 -12.84
N SER A 26 9.99 4.96 -11.96
CA SER A 26 11.01 6.02 -11.89
C SER A 26 11.81 6.13 -13.19
N TRP A 27 12.15 5.00 -13.82
CA TRP A 27 12.76 4.98 -15.15
C TRP A 27 11.86 5.62 -16.21
N SER A 28 10.57 5.28 -16.25
CA SER A 28 9.63 5.87 -17.22
C SER A 28 9.48 7.39 -17.05
N ASN A 29 9.60 7.89 -15.82
CA ASN A 29 9.59 9.32 -15.50
C ASN A 29 10.81 10.08 -16.04
N LEU A 30 11.88 9.41 -16.46
CA LEU A 30 13.02 10.08 -17.09
C LEU A 30 12.67 10.70 -18.44
N PHE A 31 11.67 10.16 -19.12
CA PHE A 31 11.31 10.56 -20.48
C PHE A 31 10.12 11.52 -20.53
N ILE A 32 9.63 11.97 -19.37
CA ILE A 32 8.50 12.89 -19.26
C ILE A 32 9.04 14.28 -18.99
N GLN A 33 9.09 15.13 -20.02
CA GLN A 33 9.58 16.50 -19.91
C GLN A 33 8.48 17.46 -19.46
N PRO A 34 8.82 18.52 -18.71
CA PRO A 34 7.93 19.65 -18.48
C PRO A 34 7.68 20.43 -19.78
N GLU A 35 6.51 21.05 -19.88
CA GLU A 35 6.12 21.92 -20.98
C GLU A 35 6.26 23.38 -20.58
N TYR A 36 6.77 24.19 -21.49
CA TYR A 36 6.98 25.62 -21.33
C TYR A 36 6.32 26.39 -22.46
N ASP A 37 5.93 27.64 -22.21
CA ASP A 37 5.38 28.53 -23.22
C ASP A 37 6.48 29.13 -24.13
N SER A 38 6.07 29.88 -25.15
CA SER A 38 7.00 30.55 -26.08
C SER A 38 7.91 31.61 -25.42
N LYS A 39 7.70 31.93 -24.14
CA LYS A 39 8.50 32.87 -23.35
C LYS A 39 9.36 32.16 -22.30
N GLY A 40 9.35 30.82 -22.30
CA GLY A 40 10.07 29.96 -21.35
C GLY A 40 9.46 29.91 -19.95
N MET A 41 8.18 30.29 -19.81
CA MET A 41 7.45 30.13 -18.56
C MET A 41 6.90 28.71 -18.44
N TRP A 42 7.07 28.10 -17.28
CA TRP A 42 6.54 26.76 -16.99
C TRP A 42 5.02 26.73 -17.15
N LEU A 43 4.53 25.73 -17.89
CA LEU A 43 3.10 25.47 -18.09
C LEU A 43 2.63 24.27 -17.27
N ASN A 44 3.29 23.13 -17.43
CA ASN A 44 2.95 21.89 -16.74
C ASN A 44 4.15 20.94 -16.65
N ASP A 45 4.05 19.89 -15.84
CA ASP A 45 5.13 18.91 -15.65
C ASP A 45 5.22 17.84 -16.75
N GLY A 46 4.59 18.05 -17.90
CA GLY A 46 4.40 17.08 -18.98
C GLY A 46 3.01 16.41 -18.96
N PRO A 47 2.77 15.41 -19.82
CA PRO A 47 1.46 14.81 -20.04
C PRO A 47 0.80 14.30 -18.75
N THR A 48 -0.53 14.47 -18.69
CA THR A 48 -1.41 13.95 -17.63
C THR A 48 -1.32 12.44 -17.50
N ILE A 49 -1.29 11.72 -18.63
CA ILE A 49 -1.22 10.26 -18.65
C ILE A 49 0.25 9.85 -18.55
N ARG A 50 0.61 9.33 -17.37
CA ARG A 50 1.98 8.89 -17.08
C ARG A 50 2.05 7.38 -16.89
N PRO A 51 2.96 6.66 -17.59
CA PRO A 51 3.19 5.24 -17.33
C PRO A 51 3.55 4.94 -15.86
N SER A 52 4.30 5.84 -15.24
CA SER A 52 4.73 5.72 -13.84
C SER A 52 3.55 5.61 -12.87
N THR A 53 2.48 6.39 -13.06
CA THR A 53 1.25 6.34 -12.25
C THR A 53 0.67 4.92 -12.21
N TYR A 54 0.59 4.27 -13.36
CA TYR A 54 0.05 2.92 -13.47
C TYR A 54 1.00 1.84 -12.96
N LEU A 55 2.32 2.02 -13.15
CA LEU A 55 3.34 1.12 -12.63
C LEU A 55 3.40 1.15 -11.10
N TYR A 56 3.31 2.34 -10.48
CA TYR A 56 3.18 2.48 -9.04
C TYR A 56 1.91 1.79 -8.51
N LEU A 57 0.77 2.02 -9.16
CA LEU A 57 -0.49 1.37 -8.79
C LEU A 57 -0.41 -0.16 -8.90
N LEU A 58 0.18 -0.67 -9.99
CA LEU A 58 0.37 -2.10 -10.19
C LEU A 58 1.27 -2.70 -9.12
N GLY A 59 2.36 -2.02 -8.74
CA GLY A 59 3.24 -2.46 -7.65
C GLY A 59 2.50 -2.57 -6.32
N ILE A 60 1.70 -1.55 -5.98
CA ILE A 60 0.85 -1.56 -4.78
C ILE A 60 -0.17 -2.69 -4.83
N ALA A 61 -0.78 -2.92 -6.00
CA ALA A 61 -1.76 -4.00 -6.21
C ALA A 61 -1.14 -5.38 -5.98
N LEU A 62 0.01 -5.67 -6.61
CA LEU A 62 0.68 -6.96 -6.46
C LEU A 62 1.13 -7.20 -5.02
N TYR A 63 1.69 -6.19 -4.34
CA TYR A 63 2.04 -6.30 -2.92
C TYR A 63 0.82 -6.58 -2.04
N SER A 64 -0.27 -5.84 -2.25
CA SER A 64 -1.50 -5.97 -1.46
C SER A 64 -2.16 -7.34 -1.66
N LEU A 65 -2.20 -7.84 -2.90
CA LEU A 65 -2.75 -9.15 -3.23
C LEU A 65 -1.88 -10.29 -2.66
N ALA A 66 -0.55 -10.20 -2.77
CA ALA A 66 0.36 -11.18 -2.18
C ALA A 66 0.23 -11.21 -0.63
N SER A 67 0.07 -10.04 -0.02
CA SER A 67 -0.16 -9.91 1.43
C SER A 67 -1.50 -10.51 1.86
N LEU A 68 -2.56 -10.27 1.09
CA LEU A 68 -3.87 -10.86 1.32
C LEU A 68 -3.84 -12.39 1.18
N MET A 69 -3.17 -12.91 0.16
CA MET A 69 -3.00 -14.34 -0.05
C MET A 69 -2.26 -15.00 1.11
N SER A 70 -1.18 -14.36 1.59
CA SER A 70 -0.45 -14.79 2.80
C SER A 70 -1.34 -14.87 4.04
N LEU A 71 -2.11 -13.81 4.31
CA LEU A 71 -3.03 -13.75 5.44
C LEU A 71 -4.09 -14.84 5.36
N ARG A 72 -4.69 -15.05 4.18
CA ARG A 72 -5.73 -16.08 4.00
C ARG A 72 -5.18 -17.49 4.09
N MET A 73 -3.95 -17.72 3.60
CA MET A 73 -3.31 -19.03 3.66
C MET A 73 -2.99 -19.41 5.11
N SER A 74 -2.36 -18.50 5.85
CA SER A 74 -2.04 -18.70 7.27
C SER A 74 -3.29 -18.85 8.15
N ALA A 75 -4.37 -18.11 7.86
CA ALA A 75 -5.63 -18.22 8.59
C ALA A 75 -6.32 -19.59 8.40
N ARG A 76 -6.31 -20.13 7.18
CA ARG A 76 -6.93 -21.44 6.88
C ARG A 76 -6.25 -22.58 7.63
N GLU A 77 -4.94 -22.54 7.69
CA GLU A 77 -4.15 -23.61 8.30
C GLU A 77 -4.19 -23.56 9.82
N PHE A 78 -4.47 -22.40 10.41
CA PHE A 78 -4.62 -22.24 11.86
C PHE A 78 -5.82 -23.03 12.42
N VAL A 79 -6.81 -23.33 11.58
CA VAL A 79 -8.00 -24.13 11.96
C VAL A 79 -7.70 -25.63 12.00
N GLY A 80 -6.61 -26.09 11.36
CA GLY A 80 -6.36 -27.52 11.13
C GLY A 80 -5.11 -28.10 11.79
N ASN A 81 -4.23 -27.31 12.41
CA ASN A 81 -2.90 -27.81 12.81
C ASN A 81 -2.42 -27.26 14.17
N GLU A 82 -2.34 -28.14 15.18
CA GLU A 82 -1.84 -27.83 16.53
C GLU A 82 -0.32 -28.01 16.70
N SER A 83 0.37 -28.60 15.71
CA SER A 83 1.78 -29.00 15.83
C SER A 83 2.81 -27.90 15.52
N ASP A 84 2.41 -26.81 14.86
CA ASP A 84 3.26 -25.69 14.41
C ASP A 84 2.64 -24.30 14.69
N VAL A 85 1.95 -24.16 15.83
CA VAL A 85 1.18 -22.94 16.18
C VAL A 85 2.04 -21.67 16.20
N GLY A 86 3.33 -21.78 16.55
CA GLY A 86 4.25 -20.64 16.66
C GLY A 86 4.51 -19.95 15.32
N ILE A 87 5.11 -20.67 14.37
CA ILE A 87 5.46 -20.13 13.04
C ILE A 87 4.21 -19.71 12.26
N LEU A 88 3.11 -20.45 12.41
CA LEU A 88 1.86 -20.14 11.73
C LEU A 88 1.21 -18.86 12.27
N ARG A 89 1.26 -18.64 13.59
CA ARG A 89 0.84 -17.37 14.21
C ARG A 89 1.71 -16.20 13.77
N ALA A 90 3.01 -16.42 13.61
CA ALA A 90 3.91 -15.39 13.09
C ALA A 90 3.60 -15.04 11.63
N ALA A 91 3.40 -16.04 10.77
CA ALA A 91 2.98 -15.86 9.38
C ALA A 91 1.65 -15.09 9.29
N TYR A 92 0.66 -15.44 10.12
CA TYR A 92 -0.62 -14.73 10.19
C TYR A 92 -0.46 -13.25 10.61
N ARG A 93 0.33 -12.97 11.65
CA ARG A 93 0.59 -11.59 12.10
C ARG A 93 1.34 -10.77 11.06
N PHE A 94 2.32 -11.40 10.41
CA PHE A 94 3.10 -10.77 9.35
C PHE A 94 2.23 -10.45 8.13
N GLY A 95 1.43 -11.42 7.66
CA GLY A 95 0.47 -11.19 6.58
C GLY A 95 -0.54 -10.10 6.91
N ASN A 96 -1.03 -10.06 8.16
CA ASN A 96 -1.93 -8.99 8.62
C ASN A 96 -1.27 -7.60 8.57
N LEU A 97 -0.03 -7.49 9.06
CA LEU A 97 0.74 -6.24 8.98
C LEU A 97 0.96 -5.83 7.52
N ALA A 98 1.37 -6.76 6.67
CA ALA A 98 1.63 -6.51 5.26
C ALA A 98 0.38 -6.04 4.50
N VAL A 99 -0.80 -6.62 4.81
CA VAL A 99 -2.09 -6.13 4.28
C VAL A 99 -2.32 -4.68 4.68
N ILE A 100 -2.12 -4.33 5.96
CA ILE A 100 -2.29 -2.96 6.44
C ILE A 100 -1.36 -1.98 5.71
N ILE A 101 -0.10 -2.37 5.50
CA ILE A 101 0.88 -1.57 4.75
C ILE A 101 0.41 -1.39 3.30
N GLY A 102 -0.10 -2.43 2.65
CA GLY A 102 -0.62 -2.35 1.27
C GLY A 102 -1.83 -1.43 1.16
N LEU A 103 -2.76 -1.51 2.10
CA LEU A 103 -3.91 -0.61 2.19
C LEU A 103 -3.48 0.85 2.38
N ALA A 104 -2.52 1.09 3.27
CA ALA A 104 -1.96 2.42 3.49
C ALA A 104 -1.28 2.95 2.22
N GLY A 105 -0.50 2.12 1.53
CA GLY A 105 0.15 2.47 0.26
C GLY A 105 -0.86 2.86 -0.82
N GLY A 106 -1.96 2.11 -0.97
CA GLY A 106 -3.03 2.44 -1.92
C GLY A 106 -3.75 3.75 -1.58
N ALA A 107 -4.00 4.02 -0.30
CA ALA A 107 -4.61 5.26 0.15
C ALA A 107 -3.70 6.48 -0.08
N ILE A 108 -2.41 6.38 0.28
CA ILE A 108 -1.41 7.42 0.04
C ILE A 108 -1.30 7.70 -1.46
N PHE A 109 -1.23 6.66 -2.29
CA PHE A 109 -1.19 6.81 -3.74
C PHE A 109 -2.38 7.62 -4.28
N ALA A 110 -3.60 7.29 -3.86
CA ALA A 110 -4.80 8.02 -4.30
C ALA A 110 -4.76 9.50 -3.86
N ILE A 111 -4.34 9.78 -2.63
CA ILE A 111 -4.22 11.14 -2.10
C ILE A 111 -3.16 11.94 -2.86
N VAL A 112 -1.98 11.35 -3.12
CA VAL A 112 -0.91 12.02 -3.85
C VAL A 112 -1.35 12.37 -5.27
N ASN A 113 -1.99 11.44 -6.00
CA ASN A 113 -2.51 11.72 -7.34
C ASN A 113 -3.57 12.83 -7.33
N PHE A 114 -4.45 12.84 -6.33
CA PHE A 114 -5.42 13.92 -6.14
C PHE A 114 -4.73 15.26 -5.90
N LEU A 115 -3.80 15.34 -4.93
CA LEU A 115 -3.12 16.58 -4.58
C LEU A 115 -2.31 17.15 -5.75
N THR A 116 -1.64 16.29 -6.51
CA THR A 116 -0.93 16.70 -7.73
C THR A 116 -1.90 17.30 -8.75
N ALA A 117 -3.01 16.61 -9.05
CA ALA A 117 -3.99 17.09 -10.03
C ALA A 117 -4.74 18.34 -9.57
N PHE A 118 -4.99 18.49 -8.27
CA PHE A 118 -5.70 19.63 -7.70
C PHE A 118 -4.84 20.90 -7.67
N ASN A 119 -3.52 20.75 -7.53
CA ASN A 119 -2.58 21.88 -7.49
C ASN A 119 -2.04 22.30 -8.87
N GLN A 120 -2.41 21.59 -9.95
CA GLN A 120 -1.98 21.91 -11.32
C GLN A 120 -3.06 22.72 -12.05
N ASN A 121 -2.73 23.92 -12.51
CA ASN A 121 -3.60 24.76 -13.35
C ASN A 121 -3.70 24.17 -14.78
N GLN A 122 -4.51 23.13 -14.97
CA GLN A 122 -4.70 22.45 -16.26
C GLN A 122 -6.01 22.88 -16.96
N SER A 123 -6.31 24.18 -16.95
CA SER A 123 -7.59 24.73 -17.45
C SER A 123 -7.88 24.46 -18.95
N GLU A 124 -6.93 23.93 -19.71
CA GLU A 124 -7.10 23.64 -21.15
C GLU A 124 -6.99 22.14 -21.53
N GLU A 125 -6.86 21.22 -20.57
CA GLU A 125 -6.76 19.80 -20.90
C GLU A 125 -8.12 19.14 -21.24
N SER A 126 -8.11 18.24 -22.21
CA SER A 126 -9.32 17.50 -22.60
C SER A 126 -9.80 16.55 -21.48
N LEU A 127 -11.12 16.44 -21.32
CA LEU A 127 -11.75 15.56 -20.32
C LEU A 127 -11.22 14.12 -20.37
N THR A 128 -10.93 13.60 -21.58
CA THR A 128 -10.43 12.24 -21.77
C THR A 128 -9.05 12.03 -21.11
N TYR A 129 -8.14 13.01 -21.23
CA TYR A 129 -6.82 12.92 -20.60
C TYR A 129 -6.94 12.94 -19.08
N ARG A 130 -7.88 13.69 -18.52
CA ARG A 130 -8.12 13.73 -17.08
C ARG A 130 -8.77 12.45 -16.56
N LEU A 131 -9.73 11.90 -17.32
CA LEU A 131 -10.36 10.60 -17.01
C LEU A 131 -9.33 9.49 -16.87
N ILE A 132 -8.37 9.44 -17.80
CA ILE A 132 -7.34 8.40 -17.80
C ILE A 132 -6.18 8.76 -16.87
N GLY A 133 -5.69 9.99 -16.88
CA GLY A 133 -4.49 10.39 -16.13
C GLY A 133 -4.72 10.51 -14.62
N VAL A 134 -5.92 10.92 -14.19
CA VAL A 134 -6.21 11.29 -12.81
C VAL A 134 -7.31 10.42 -12.21
N TYR A 135 -8.51 10.44 -12.82
CA TYR A 135 -9.69 9.82 -12.22
C TYR A 135 -9.59 8.29 -12.16
N LEU A 136 -9.17 7.65 -13.26
CA LEU A 136 -9.07 6.18 -13.33
C LEU A 136 -8.10 5.60 -12.30
N PRO A 137 -6.85 6.09 -12.14
CA PRO A 137 -5.94 5.61 -11.09
C PRO A 137 -6.50 5.74 -9.68
N ILE A 138 -7.19 6.86 -9.35
CA ILE A 138 -7.80 7.07 -8.03
C ILE A 138 -8.93 6.05 -7.78
N VAL A 139 -9.79 5.84 -8.77
CA VAL A 139 -10.88 4.86 -8.69
C VAL A 139 -10.33 3.44 -8.52
N LEU A 140 -9.32 3.06 -9.32
CA LEU A 140 -8.69 1.75 -9.24
C LEU A 140 -7.99 1.52 -7.90
N ALA A 141 -7.27 2.52 -7.37
CA ALA A 141 -6.65 2.44 -6.05
C ALA A 141 -7.70 2.28 -4.95
N THR A 142 -8.79 3.05 -5.00
CA THR A 142 -9.90 2.95 -4.06
C THR A 142 -10.54 1.56 -4.11
N ALA A 143 -10.83 1.07 -5.32
CA ALA A 143 -11.41 -0.25 -5.52
C ALA A 143 -10.50 -1.35 -4.96
N LEU A 144 -9.19 -1.28 -5.23
CA LEU A 144 -8.21 -2.19 -4.65
C LEU A 144 -8.25 -2.19 -3.13
N VAL A 145 -8.19 -1.00 -2.50
CA VAL A 145 -8.20 -0.86 -1.03
C VAL A 145 -9.48 -1.46 -0.43
N VAL A 146 -10.64 -1.12 -0.99
CA VAL A 146 -11.92 -1.66 -0.52
C VAL A 146 -11.98 -3.18 -0.67
N VAL A 147 -11.60 -3.71 -1.83
CA VAL A 147 -11.61 -5.16 -2.09
C VAL A 147 -10.67 -5.88 -1.12
N VAL A 148 -9.41 -5.46 -1.01
CA VAL A 148 -8.43 -6.10 -0.13
C VAL A 148 -8.89 -6.06 1.32
N LEU A 149 -9.44 -4.92 1.76
CA LEU A 149 -9.96 -4.78 3.11
C LEU A 149 -11.11 -5.77 3.37
N LEU A 150 -12.11 -5.80 2.49
CA LEU A 150 -13.28 -6.68 2.66
C LEU A 150 -12.86 -8.16 2.71
N PHE A 151 -11.94 -8.58 1.82
CA PHE A 151 -11.45 -9.95 1.82
C PHE A 151 -10.52 -10.29 2.99
N ALA A 152 -9.80 -9.31 3.53
CA ALA A 152 -8.91 -9.51 4.69
C ALA A 152 -9.69 -9.59 6.01
N PHE A 153 -10.68 -8.71 6.20
CA PHE A 153 -11.27 -8.48 7.53
C PHE A 153 -12.74 -8.87 7.66
N VAL A 154 -13.48 -8.97 6.54
CA VAL A 154 -14.92 -9.23 6.56
C VAL A 154 -15.23 -10.66 6.12
N VAL A 155 -14.69 -11.08 4.98
CA VAL A 155 -14.91 -12.43 4.40
C VAL A 155 -13.94 -13.44 5.02
N ARG A 156 -14.05 -13.61 6.34
CA ARG A 156 -13.21 -14.49 7.16
C ARG A 156 -13.92 -15.82 7.41
N LYS A 157 -13.32 -16.93 6.95
CA LYS A 157 -13.82 -18.31 7.13
C LYS A 157 -13.24 -19.02 8.35
N ASP A 158 -12.35 -18.34 9.08
CA ASP A 158 -11.53 -18.87 10.18
C ASP A 158 -12.15 -18.64 11.57
N GLN A 159 -13.40 -18.18 11.66
CA GLN A 159 -14.10 -18.06 12.94
C GLN A 159 -14.93 -19.32 13.25
N PRO A 160 -14.88 -19.88 14.48
CA PRO A 160 -15.56 -21.12 14.84
C PRO A 160 -17.09 -21.08 14.69
N ASN A 161 -17.69 -19.88 14.62
CA ASN A 161 -19.14 -19.71 14.45
C ASN A 161 -19.66 -19.89 13.01
N SER A 162 -18.80 -20.15 12.01
CA SER A 162 -19.25 -20.42 10.62
C SER A 162 -19.59 -21.89 10.34
N ALA A 163 -19.46 -22.79 11.33
CA ALA A 163 -19.66 -24.24 11.12
C ALA A 163 -21.13 -24.70 11.19
N THR A 164 -22.07 -23.89 11.70
CA THR A 164 -23.45 -24.34 11.99
C THR A 164 -24.56 -23.52 11.33
N ALA A 165 -24.25 -22.50 10.53
CA ALA A 165 -25.26 -21.74 9.80
C ALA A 165 -25.29 -22.18 8.31
N PRO A 166 -26.45 -22.58 7.75
CA PRO A 166 -26.56 -22.85 6.32
C PRO A 166 -26.16 -21.61 5.53
N SER A 167 -25.49 -21.81 4.39
CA SER A 167 -24.80 -20.79 3.58
C SER A 167 -25.74 -19.78 2.89
N ALA A 168 -26.51 -19.03 3.68
CA ALA A 168 -27.45 -18.01 3.20
C ALA A 168 -26.92 -16.60 3.52
N GLY A 169 -25.97 -16.14 2.70
CA GLY A 169 -25.56 -14.73 2.67
C GLY A 169 -24.68 -14.24 3.83
N MET A 170 -24.26 -12.97 3.74
CA MET A 170 -23.37 -12.31 4.69
C MET A 170 -24.12 -12.02 6.01
N THR A 171 -23.54 -12.38 7.16
CA THR A 171 -24.19 -12.17 8.48
C THR A 171 -24.38 -10.68 8.77
N ALA A 172 -25.33 -10.32 9.65
CA ALA A 172 -25.55 -8.92 10.04
C ALA A 172 -24.26 -8.28 10.60
N ARG A 173 -23.47 -9.03 11.37
CA ARG A 173 -22.16 -8.62 11.86
C ARG A 173 -21.15 -8.40 10.73
N GLN A 174 -21.06 -9.31 9.76
CA GLN A 174 -20.18 -9.15 8.61
C GLN A 174 -20.57 -7.94 7.74
N LYS A 175 -21.87 -7.73 7.50
CA LYS A 175 -22.39 -6.54 6.80
C LYS A 175 -22.00 -5.26 7.55
N ALA A 176 -22.21 -5.20 8.86
CA ALA A 176 -21.84 -4.05 9.68
C ALA A 176 -20.31 -3.81 9.71
N LEU A 177 -19.50 -4.87 9.77
CA LEU A 177 -18.03 -4.76 9.66
C LEU A 177 -17.62 -4.21 8.29
N GLY A 178 -18.17 -4.76 7.21
CA GLY A 178 -17.87 -4.31 5.86
C GLY A 178 -18.22 -2.84 5.64
N LEU A 179 -19.40 -2.42 6.06
CA LEU A 179 -19.81 -1.02 6.01
C LEU A 179 -18.94 -0.14 6.91
N GLY A 180 -18.61 -0.60 8.12
CA GLY A 180 -17.79 0.15 9.06
C GLY A 180 -16.39 0.46 8.56
N TYR A 181 -15.80 -0.45 7.80
CA TYR A 181 -14.49 -0.23 7.20
C TYR A 181 -14.53 0.46 5.82
N ALA A 182 -15.49 0.12 4.96
CA ALA A 182 -15.50 0.58 3.58
C ALA A 182 -16.06 2.01 3.43
N ILE A 183 -17.06 2.40 4.22
CA ILE A 183 -17.74 3.71 4.06
C ILE A 183 -16.78 4.90 4.18
N PRO A 184 -15.87 4.99 5.17
CA PRO A 184 -14.94 6.10 5.25
C PRO A 184 -14.06 6.23 4.01
N ILE A 185 -13.63 5.10 3.44
CA ILE A 185 -12.75 5.04 2.28
C ILE A 185 -13.51 5.46 1.01
N ILE A 186 -14.72 4.93 0.82
CA ILE A 186 -15.59 5.29 -0.31
C ILE A 186 -15.97 6.77 -0.24
N ALA A 187 -16.31 7.28 0.95
CA ALA A 187 -16.61 8.69 1.15
C ALA A 187 -15.42 9.58 0.80
N ALA A 188 -14.20 9.22 1.21
CA ALA A 188 -13.00 9.95 0.85
C ALA A 188 -12.75 9.96 -0.66
N ALA A 189 -12.93 8.82 -1.33
CA ALA A 189 -12.80 8.76 -2.79
C ALA A 189 -13.85 9.61 -3.52
N ILE A 190 -15.11 9.56 -3.09
CA ILE A 190 -16.19 10.42 -3.62
C ILE A 190 -15.85 11.89 -3.41
N ALA A 191 -15.38 12.26 -2.22
CA ALA A 191 -15.00 13.63 -1.89
C ALA A 191 -13.89 14.14 -2.81
N ILE A 192 -12.84 13.33 -2.98
CA ILE A 192 -11.69 13.61 -3.86
C ILE A 192 -12.13 13.81 -5.32
N ILE A 193 -12.92 12.88 -5.86
CA ILE A 193 -13.39 12.94 -7.26
C ILE A 193 -14.30 14.16 -7.46
N PHE A 194 -15.24 14.38 -6.54
CA PHE A 194 -16.12 15.55 -6.58
C PHE A 194 -15.31 16.86 -6.52
N GLY A 195 -14.31 16.92 -5.63
CA GLY A 195 -13.44 18.08 -5.49
C GLY A 195 -12.70 18.44 -6.77
N LEU A 196 -12.16 17.44 -7.47
CA LEU A 196 -11.56 17.62 -8.78
C LEU A 196 -12.59 18.13 -9.79
N ILE A 197 -13.74 17.49 -9.93
CA ILE A 197 -14.78 17.91 -10.90
C ILE A 197 -15.19 19.37 -10.69
N VAL A 198 -15.36 19.80 -9.44
CA VAL A 198 -15.72 21.20 -9.15
C VAL A 198 -14.57 22.14 -9.51
N TYR A 199 -13.33 21.78 -9.17
CA TYR A 199 -12.14 22.55 -9.55
C TYR A 199 -12.06 22.74 -11.07
N ASP A 200 -12.34 21.67 -11.83
CA ASP A 200 -12.29 21.63 -13.30
C ASP A 200 -13.30 22.58 -13.95
N VAL A 201 -14.48 22.71 -13.35
CA VAL A 201 -15.56 23.55 -13.85
C VAL A 201 -15.40 25.01 -13.43
N THR A 202 -14.86 25.26 -12.22
CA THR A 202 -14.91 26.59 -11.59
C THR A 202 -13.62 27.39 -11.67
N GLY A 203 -12.48 26.75 -11.99
CA GLY A 203 -11.17 27.37 -12.18
C GLY A 203 -10.74 28.25 -11.00
N THR A 204 -10.03 27.69 -10.01
CA THR A 204 -9.43 28.28 -8.78
C THR A 204 -10.28 29.22 -7.89
N SER A 205 -11.37 29.82 -8.39
CA SER A 205 -12.18 30.86 -7.73
C SER A 205 -12.87 30.40 -6.44
N LEU A 206 -13.03 29.09 -6.26
CA LEU A 206 -13.72 28.48 -5.11
C LEU A 206 -12.86 27.45 -4.37
N GLU A 207 -11.54 27.40 -4.60
CA GLU A 207 -10.65 26.35 -4.09
C GLU A 207 -10.84 26.06 -2.58
N ALA A 208 -10.86 27.11 -1.75
CA ALA A 208 -11.06 26.96 -0.31
C ALA A 208 -12.42 26.35 0.05
N TRP A 209 -13.48 26.70 -0.67
CA TRP A 209 -14.81 26.12 -0.47
C TRP A 209 -14.90 24.68 -0.95
N VAL A 210 -14.19 24.32 -2.02
CA VAL A 210 -14.06 22.93 -2.46
C VAL A 210 -13.45 22.09 -1.35
N TRP A 211 -12.37 22.57 -0.71
CA TRP A 211 -11.78 21.92 0.44
C TRP A 211 -12.75 21.72 1.60
N VAL A 212 -13.55 22.75 1.94
CA VAL A 212 -14.57 22.62 3.00
C VAL A 212 -15.56 21.50 2.68
N VAL A 213 -16.06 21.43 1.44
CA VAL A 213 -17.00 20.36 1.04
C VAL A 213 -16.34 18.98 1.09
N ILE A 214 -15.09 18.85 0.64
CA ILE A 214 -14.31 17.60 0.76
C ILE A 214 -14.27 17.15 2.22
N GLN A 215 -13.90 18.05 3.14
CA GLN A 215 -13.78 17.71 4.57
C GLN A 215 -15.13 17.30 5.17
N VAL A 216 -16.23 17.93 4.77
CA VAL A 216 -17.58 17.57 5.23
C VAL A 216 -17.95 16.14 4.79
N ILE A 217 -17.68 15.78 3.53
CA ILE A 217 -17.98 14.43 3.01
C ILE A 217 -17.13 13.37 3.74
N ILE A 218 -15.84 13.64 3.93
CA ILE A 218 -14.93 12.75 4.67
C ILE A 218 -15.41 12.58 6.11
N ALA A 219 -15.72 13.68 6.82
CA ALA A 219 -16.20 13.64 8.19
C ALA A 219 -17.51 12.84 8.32
N ALA A 220 -18.46 13.05 7.41
CA ALA A 220 -19.70 12.27 7.36
C ALA A 220 -19.41 10.76 7.16
N GLY A 221 -18.50 10.42 6.25
CA GLY A 221 -18.04 9.05 6.02
C GLY A 221 -17.43 8.39 7.27
N ILE A 222 -16.55 9.11 7.98
CA ILE A 222 -15.93 8.66 9.23
C ILE A 222 -17.01 8.42 10.31
N ILE A 223 -17.95 9.35 10.47
CA ILE A 223 -19.04 9.23 11.44
C ILE A 223 -19.92 8.02 11.15
N LEU A 224 -20.32 7.83 9.88
CA LEU A 224 -21.13 6.68 9.45
C LEU A 224 -20.37 5.37 9.64
N GLY A 225 -19.12 5.28 9.19
CA GLY A 225 -18.26 4.11 9.41
C GLY A 225 -18.12 3.75 10.89
N THR A 226 -17.92 4.75 11.74
CA THR A 226 -17.85 4.58 13.20
C THR A 226 -19.17 4.05 13.79
N ARG A 227 -20.33 4.48 13.27
CA ARG A 227 -21.64 3.94 13.68
C ARG A 227 -21.76 2.45 13.34
N TYR A 228 -21.41 2.03 12.13
CA TYR A 228 -21.44 0.62 11.73
C TYR A 228 -20.39 -0.23 12.48
N ALA A 229 -19.20 0.30 12.71
CA ALA A 229 -18.17 -0.38 13.51
C ALA A 229 -18.61 -0.63 14.96
N ARG A 230 -19.39 0.30 15.55
CA ARG A 230 -20.00 0.09 16.88
C ARG A 230 -21.04 -1.03 16.87
N GLN A 231 -21.90 -1.08 15.85
CA GLN A 231 -22.90 -2.15 15.70
C GLN A 231 -22.22 -3.54 15.60
N ALA A 232 -21.07 -3.62 14.94
CA ALA A 232 -20.28 -4.84 14.83
C ALA A 232 -19.58 -5.28 16.14
N LYS A 233 -19.38 -4.37 17.10
CA LYS A 233 -18.69 -4.62 18.39
C LYS A 233 -19.63 -4.97 19.54
N ALA A 234 -20.95 -4.93 19.34
CA ALA A 234 -21.94 -5.15 20.41
C ALA A 234 -21.98 -6.60 20.96
N GLU A 235 -21.17 -7.52 20.44
CA GLU A 235 -20.97 -8.87 21.00
C GLU A 235 -19.77 -8.88 21.97
N LYS A 236 -20.01 -9.33 23.22
CA LYS A 236 -19.08 -9.29 24.36
C LYS A 236 -17.63 -9.61 23.95
N PRO A 237 -16.66 -8.75 24.28
CA PRO A 237 -15.25 -9.05 24.05
C PRO A 237 -14.85 -10.32 24.80
N ALA A 238 -14.14 -11.24 24.14
CA ALA A 238 -13.50 -12.35 24.83
C ALA A 238 -12.56 -11.81 25.92
N ALA A 239 -12.56 -12.44 27.09
CA ALA A 239 -11.78 -12.00 28.25
C ALA A 239 -10.31 -11.76 27.86
N PRO A 240 -9.69 -10.67 28.35
CA PRO A 240 -8.28 -10.40 28.10
C PRO A 240 -7.46 -11.63 28.50
N ARG A 241 -6.72 -12.22 27.55
CA ARG A 241 -5.83 -13.32 27.89
C ARG A 241 -4.83 -12.83 28.93
N PRO A 242 -4.56 -13.61 30.00
CA PRO A 242 -3.56 -13.25 30.98
C PRO A 242 -2.24 -13.01 30.27
N ARG A 243 -1.67 -11.81 30.43
CA ARG A 243 -0.33 -11.50 29.93
C ARG A 243 0.63 -12.25 30.82
N THR A 244 1.03 -13.46 30.41
CA THR A 244 2.16 -14.15 31.01
C THR A 244 3.40 -13.32 30.71
N ALA A 245 3.72 -12.43 31.64
CA ALA A 245 5.02 -11.82 31.72
C ALA A 245 6.02 -12.97 31.90
N TRP A 246 7.08 -12.95 31.10
CA TRP A 246 8.30 -13.76 31.19
C TRP A 246 8.41 -14.93 30.21
N SER A 247 8.94 -14.63 29.03
CA SER A 247 10.17 -15.27 28.53
C SER A 247 10.94 -14.28 27.63
N SER A 248 12.13 -13.90 28.11
CA SER A 248 13.22 -13.12 27.49
C SER A 248 12.91 -11.76 26.85
N GLY A 249 13.21 -10.67 27.58
CA GLY A 249 13.20 -9.30 27.04
C GLY A 249 14.07 -9.12 25.81
N ALA A 250 15.20 -9.83 25.70
CA ALA A 250 16.07 -9.81 24.53
C ALA A 250 15.40 -10.38 23.26
N TRP A 251 14.55 -11.41 23.43
CA TRP A 251 13.85 -12.05 22.32
C TRP A 251 12.75 -11.17 21.73
N ASN A 252 12.03 -10.42 22.57
CA ASN A 252 11.07 -9.42 22.11
C ASN A 252 11.76 -8.18 21.52
N LEU A 253 12.90 -7.76 22.08
CA LEU A 253 13.66 -6.62 21.58
C LEU A 253 14.18 -6.89 20.16
N ASN A 254 14.81 -8.04 19.92
CA ASN A 254 15.29 -8.41 18.59
C ASN A 254 14.14 -8.46 17.56
N PHE A 255 12.96 -8.93 17.96
CA PHE A 255 11.80 -8.94 17.07
C PHE A 255 11.33 -7.53 16.69
N VAL A 256 11.24 -6.61 17.66
CA VAL A 256 10.90 -5.22 17.38
C VAL A 256 11.96 -4.57 16.48
N LEU A 257 13.24 -4.82 16.78
CA LEU A 257 14.35 -4.30 15.98
C LEU A 257 14.29 -4.82 14.54
N SER A 258 13.97 -6.09 14.31
CA SER A 258 13.82 -6.65 12.97
C SER A 258 12.63 -6.05 12.20
N ILE A 259 11.52 -5.72 12.87
CA ILE A 259 10.40 -5.01 12.24
C ILE A 259 10.82 -3.60 11.85
N VAL A 260 11.47 -2.86 12.76
CA VAL A 260 11.95 -1.50 12.51
C VAL A 260 12.98 -1.50 11.38
N PHE A 261 13.96 -2.40 11.42
CA PHE A 261 14.92 -2.64 10.35
C PHE A 261 14.22 -2.91 9.03
N GLY A 262 13.29 -3.87 8.98
CA GLY A 262 12.55 -4.20 7.77
C GLY A 262 11.81 -3.00 7.18
N GLY A 263 11.11 -2.24 8.02
CA GLY A 263 10.38 -1.04 7.58
C GLY A 263 11.30 0.06 7.06
N VAL A 264 12.30 0.46 7.85
CA VAL A 264 13.23 1.54 7.50
C VAL A 264 14.03 1.19 6.26
N VAL A 265 14.61 0.00 6.20
CA VAL A 265 15.44 -0.42 5.08
C VAL A 265 14.61 -0.61 3.80
N SER A 266 13.34 -1.02 3.91
CA SER A 266 12.42 -1.01 2.76
C SER A 266 12.25 0.40 2.22
N VAL A 267 11.92 1.37 3.07
CA VAL A 267 11.75 2.77 2.66
C VAL A 267 13.03 3.30 2.00
N MET A 268 14.20 3.02 2.58
CA MET A 268 15.49 3.39 1.99
C MET A 268 15.71 2.75 0.62
N ALA A 269 15.38 1.47 0.45
CA ALA A 269 15.52 0.79 -0.84
C ALA A 269 14.66 1.43 -1.93
N PHE A 270 13.42 1.83 -1.62
CA PHE A 270 12.57 2.54 -2.58
C PHE A 270 13.09 3.96 -2.87
N ALA A 271 13.47 4.70 -1.83
CA ALA A 271 13.96 6.08 -1.95
C ALA A 271 15.27 6.16 -2.73
N PHE A 272 16.27 5.33 -2.38
CA PHE A 272 17.55 5.30 -3.09
C PHE A 272 17.39 4.80 -4.52
N GLY A 273 16.52 3.81 -4.72
CA GLY A 273 16.21 3.31 -6.06
C GLY A 273 15.64 4.41 -6.95
N SER A 274 14.60 5.12 -6.50
CA SER A 274 14.02 6.23 -7.26
C SER A 274 15.02 7.37 -7.47
N GLY A 275 15.73 7.77 -6.40
CA GLY A 275 16.70 8.86 -6.46
C GLY A 275 17.90 8.57 -7.36
N SER A 276 18.24 7.29 -7.57
CA SER A 276 19.26 6.91 -8.55
C SER A 276 18.85 7.26 -9.99
N PHE A 277 17.57 7.11 -10.34
CA PHE A 277 17.08 7.52 -11.65
C PHE A 277 17.07 9.04 -11.75
N ASP A 278 16.68 9.76 -10.71
CA ASP A 278 16.70 11.24 -10.73
C ASP A 278 18.11 11.80 -11.04
N LYS A 279 19.18 11.12 -10.62
CA LYS A 279 20.58 11.47 -10.96
C LYS A 279 20.93 11.31 -12.44
N LEU A 280 20.14 10.56 -13.20
CA LEU A 280 20.31 10.44 -14.65
C LEU A 280 19.73 11.63 -15.41
N ARG A 281 19.02 12.54 -14.74
CA ARG A 281 18.56 13.78 -15.36
C ARG A 281 19.71 14.78 -15.40
N ASP A 282 20.04 15.26 -16.59
CA ASP A 282 20.96 16.37 -16.79
C ASP A 282 20.19 17.67 -16.98
N TYR A 283 20.17 18.50 -15.94
CA TYR A 283 19.58 19.83 -16.00
C TYR A 283 20.66 20.80 -16.48
N ASN A 284 20.81 20.93 -17.80
CA ASN A 284 21.72 21.93 -18.38
C ASN A 284 20.99 23.29 -18.51
N PHE A 285 21.72 24.40 -18.43
CA PHE A 285 21.18 25.75 -18.58
C PHE A 285 20.92 26.14 -20.04
N ASP A 286 21.42 25.35 -20.98
CA ASP A 286 21.33 25.64 -22.42
C ASP A 286 19.97 25.26 -23.06
N TYR A 287 19.13 24.50 -22.35
CA TYR A 287 17.81 24.10 -22.82
C TYR A 287 16.83 23.90 -21.66
N GLU A 288 15.54 23.96 -21.95
CA GLU A 288 14.47 23.70 -20.99
C GLU A 288 14.26 22.19 -20.77
N GLY A 289 14.11 21.77 -19.51
CA GLY A 289 13.94 20.36 -19.14
C GLY A 289 15.25 19.66 -18.78
N TRP A 290 15.40 18.39 -19.15
CA TRP A 290 16.62 17.62 -18.90
C TRP A 290 16.94 16.61 -20.01
N GLU A 291 18.22 16.31 -20.21
CA GLU A 291 18.63 15.14 -20.99
C GLU A 291 18.83 13.91 -20.10
N VAL A 292 18.70 12.72 -20.69
CA VAL A 292 18.91 11.46 -19.96
C VAL A 292 20.35 11.01 -20.12
N LYS A 293 21.12 11.02 -19.03
CA LYS A 293 22.49 10.52 -18.99
C LYS A 293 22.53 9.02 -19.30
N PRO A 294 23.59 8.54 -19.98
CA PRO A 294 23.73 7.12 -20.25
C PRO A 294 23.91 6.32 -18.95
N PHE A 295 23.44 5.08 -18.96
CA PHE A 295 23.71 4.14 -17.88
C PHE A 295 25.19 3.78 -17.85
N THR A 296 25.89 4.17 -16.77
CA THR A 296 27.31 3.86 -16.57
C THR A 296 27.49 2.82 -15.48
N LEU A 297 28.66 2.17 -15.47
CA LEU A 297 29.02 1.25 -14.38
C LEU A 297 29.09 1.98 -13.02
N ASN A 298 29.52 3.24 -13.02
CA ASN A 298 29.56 4.09 -11.82
C ASN A 298 28.16 4.35 -11.28
N TRP A 299 27.21 4.69 -12.14
CA TRP A 299 25.80 4.83 -11.74
C TRP A 299 25.25 3.51 -11.19
N PHE A 300 25.48 2.40 -11.90
CA PHE A 300 24.95 1.11 -11.50
C PHE A 300 25.49 0.69 -10.13
N LEU A 301 26.80 0.74 -9.92
CA LEU A 301 27.41 0.29 -8.67
C LEU A 301 27.26 1.32 -7.54
N GLY A 302 27.41 2.61 -7.83
CA GLY A 302 27.42 3.68 -6.83
C GLY A 302 26.03 4.16 -6.42
N ASP A 303 25.10 4.25 -7.38
CA ASP A 303 23.79 4.88 -7.14
C ASP A 303 22.64 3.86 -7.07
N PHE A 304 22.57 2.93 -8.02
CA PHE A 304 21.44 2.00 -8.12
C PHE A 304 21.61 0.73 -7.26
N SER A 305 22.77 0.08 -7.30
CA SER A 305 23.02 -1.19 -6.62
C SER A 305 22.79 -1.16 -5.10
N PRO A 306 23.06 -0.06 -4.36
CA PRO A 306 22.73 0.01 -2.94
C PRO A 306 21.25 -0.26 -2.68
N ALA A 307 20.35 0.30 -3.50
CA ALA A 307 18.91 0.06 -3.38
C ALA A 307 18.55 -1.43 -3.62
N LEU A 308 19.19 -2.06 -4.61
CA LEU A 308 19.02 -3.48 -4.92
C LEU A 308 19.52 -4.38 -3.76
N VAL A 309 20.66 -4.04 -3.16
CA VAL A 309 21.18 -4.75 -2.00
C VAL A 309 20.25 -4.59 -0.80
N LEU A 310 19.73 -3.39 -0.54
CA LEU A 310 18.82 -3.13 0.57
C LEU A 310 17.50 -3.92 0.44
N ILE A 311 16.89 -3.98 -0.76
CA ILE A 311 15.67 -4.77 -0.95
C ILE A 311 15.92 -6.28 -0.78
N ALA A 312 17.08 -6.77 -1.22
CA ALA A 312 17.48 -8.16 -0.99
C ALA A 312 17.72 -8.45 0.50
N LEU A 313 18.42 -7.55 1.21
CA LEU A 313 18.69 -7.67 2.64
C LEU A 313 17.42 -7.67 3.48
N VAL A 314 16.43 -6.84 3.16
CA VAL A 314 15.13 -6.85 3.86
C VAL A 314 14.40 -8.17 3.61
N THR A 315 14.36 -8.61 2.36
CA THR A 315 13.66 -9.84 1.96
C THR A 315 14.25 -11.04 2.69
N ILE A 316 15.57 -11.20 2.65
CA ILE A 316 16.28 -12.31 3.29
C ILE A 316 16.23 -12.17 4.82
N GLY A 317 16.50 -10.96 5.34
CA GLY A 317 16.59 -10.69 6.77
C GLY A 317 15.27 -10.90 7.50
N LEU A 318 14.15 -10.41 6.94
CA LEU A 318 12.82 -10.64 7.53
C LEU A 318 12.42 -12.10 7.45
N TYR A 319 12.65 -12.76 6.31
CA TYR A 319 12.37 -14.18 6.17
C TYR A 319 13.15 -15.00 7.21
N ALA A 320 14.47 -14.85 7.24
CA ALA A 320 15.36 -15.57 8.14
C ALA A 320 15.00 -15.32 9.61
N THR A 321 14.75 -14.06 9.99
CA THR A 321 14.36 -13.73 11.38
C THR A 321 13.06 -14.41 11.78
N ILE A 322 12.03 -14.38 10.93
CA ILE A 322 10.73 -14.98 11.25
C ILE A 322 10.86 -16.50 11.33
N THR A 323 11.65 -17.13 10.46
CA THR A 323 11.79 -18.59 10.42
C THR A 323 12.70 -19.12 11.52
N GLU A 324 13.87 -18.53 11.75
CA GLU A 324 14.82 -18.97 12.79
C GLU A 324 14.19 -18.85 14.18
N ARG A 325 13.37 -17.81 14.41
CA ARG A 325 12.64 -17.63 15.66
C ARG A 325 11.74 -18.82 16.04
N HIS A 326 11.27 -19.58 15.07
CA HIS A 326 10.33 -20.68 15.29
C HIS A 326 10.90 -22.04 14.88
N LYS A 327 12.21 -22.12 14.69
CA LYS A 327 12.90 -23.38 14.45
C LYS A 327 12.81 -24.24 15.72
N LYS A 328 12.36 -25.48 15.57
CA LYS A 328 12.37 -26.44 16.69
C LYS A 328 13.83 -26.80 16.97
N GLU A 329 14.27 -26.65 18.22
CA GLU A 329 15.57 -27.15 18.63
C GLU A 329 15.59 -28.66 18.38
N ALA A 330 16.59 -29.15 17.64
CA ALA A 330 16.80 -30.58 17.52
C ALA A 330 17.07 -31.09 18.94
N ALA A 331 16.27 -32.04 19.40
CA ALA A 331 16.52 -32.70 20.67
C ALA A 331 17.96 -33.22 20.65
N ALA A 332 18.80 -32.69 21.54
CA ALA A 332 20.12 -33.24 21.78
C ALA A 332 19.90 -34.69 22.20
N ALA A 333 20.30 -35.62 21.32
CA ALA A 333 20.39 -37.03 21.61
C ALA A 333 21.59 -37.28 22.53
#